data_AF-A0A976FJY7-F1
#
_entry.id   AF-A0A976FJY7-F1
#
_cell.length_a   1.000
_cell.length_b   1.000
_cell.length_c   1.000
_cell.angle_alpha   90.00
_cell.angle_beta   90.00
_cell.angle_gamma   90.00
#
_symmetry.space_group_name_H-M   'P 1'
#
loop_
_entity.id
_entity.type
_entity.pdbx_description
1 polymer ?
#
loop_
_entity_poly.entity_id
_entity_poly.type
_entity_poly.pdbx_seq_one_letter_code
_entity_poly.pdbx_strand_id
1 'polypeptide(L)'
;MINDTPAWKALAEHVAEIKETNLRELLTDDARNTSMRVEQQNIYLDYSRQNATSKTLDLLFELANSAKLKEKLKAIASGEHVNATEDRAVMHMALRAPKTQKILVDGHDVVPDVHKVLDAIRAFSTNVRDGKFVGVTGKPLQNVISVGIGGSYLGPEFVFEALRHEPIAKASAQGRNLRFLANVDPVDVARAINGLNPEETLVVIVSKTFTTAETMLNARTLRKWLVDDLTTKGSSETDAVAKHMVAASSAVPLVQQFGIDRANIFGFWDWVGGRFSVTSAVGILPLALQYGFDIVEHFLEGAHAMDNHLLQTPLRENLPVIMGLLGVWNSSFLGHSSRALLPYSQALMRFAAHIQQVDMESNGKRVTMEGNTLPFEAGEINFGEPGTNGQHSFYQLIHQGRVVPCDFLGFCESQNPIQLAGESVSNHDELMSNFFAQPDALAYGKSIDDLIAEGVPENLRTHKFFPGNRPSISLLFKKLDAYSTGQLLALYEHRTIVQGAIWGLNSFDQWGVELGKVLAKQVRRQLNASRTENQPIEGFNSATTSILETYLAYKA
;
A
#
# COMPACT_ATOMS: atom_id res chain seq x y z
N MET A 1 -28.23 -7.72 -7.85
CA MET A 1 -26.84 -7.26 -7.65
C MET A 1 -26.77 -5.75 -7.91
N ILE A 2 -25.65 -5.08 -7.65
CA ILE A 2 -25.54 -3.63 -7.84
C ILE A 2 -25.82 -3.19 -9.29
N ASN A 3 -25.41 -4.00 -10.27
CA ASN A 3 -25.63 -3.74 -11.70
C ASN A 3 -27.11 -3.77 -12.13
N ASP A 4 -27.99 -4.37 -11.34
CA ASP A 4 -29.42 -4.46 -11.66
C ASP A 4 -30.20 -3.22 -11.17
N THR A 5 -29.56 -2.41 -10.31
CA THR A 5 -30.19 -1.24 -9.70
C THR A 5 -30.43 -0.12 -10.73
N PRO A 6 -31.47 0.71 -10.54
CA PRO A 6 -31.70 1.88 -11.39
C PRO A 6 -30.50 2.82 -11.46
N ALA A 7 -29.80 3.05 -10.34
CA ALA A 7 -28.64 3.95 -10.30
C ALA A 7 -27.49 3.47 -11.19
N TRP A 8 -27.20 2.16 -11.20
CA TRP A 8 -26.19 1.61 -12.10
C TRP A 8 -26.60 1.72 -13.57
N LYS A 9 -27.85 1.41 -13.90
CA LYS A 9 -28.38 1.51 -15.27
C LYS A 9 -28.34 2.96 -15.77
N ALA A 10 -28.70 3.91 -14.92
CA ALA A 10 -28.63 5.34 -15.22
C ALA A 10 -27.19 5.78 -15.54
N LEU A 11 -26.19 5.30 -14.77
CA LEU A 11 -24.78 5.57 -15.09
C LEU A 11 -24.34 4.93 -16.41
N ALA A 12 -24.77 3.69 -16.68
CA ALA A 12 -24.46 3.00 -17.94
C ALA A 12 -25.05 3.72 -19.16
N GLU A 13 -26.27 4.23 -19.04
CA GLU A 13 -26.92 5.07 -20.07
C GLU A 13 -26.21 6.42 -20.21
N HIS A 14 -25.83 7.05 -19.08
CA HIS A 14 -25.13 8.34 -19.03
C HIS A 14 -23.76 8.34 -19.73
N VAL A 15 -23.13 7.17 -19.91
CA VAL A 15 -21.89 7.04 -20.71
C VAL A 15 -22.07 7.59 -22.12
N ALA A 16 -23.25 7.45 -22.74
CA ALA A 16 -23.49 7.99 -24.08
C ALA A 16 -23.37 9.51 -24.10
N GLU A 17 -23.93 10.21 -23.09
CA GLU A 17 -23.80 11.66 -22.97
C GLU A 17 -22.34 12.08 -22.73
N ILE A 18 -21.60 11.34 -21.90
CA ILE A 18 -20.20 11.67 -21.60
C ILE A 18 -19.29 11.47 -22.81
N LYS A 19 -19.58 10.51 -23.70
CA LYS A 19 -18.82 10.33 -24.94
C LYS A 19 -18.92 11.50 -25.91
N GLU A 20 -20.00 12.28 -25.83
CA GLU A 20 -20.18 13.50 -26.61
C GLU A 20 -19.49 14.73 -25.99
N THR A 21 -18.82 14.56 -24.83
CA THR A 21 -18.06 15.63 -24.18
C THR A 21 -16.55 15.43 -24.32
N ASN A 22 -15.80 16.51 -24.16
CA ASN A 22 -14.34 16.47 -24.09
C ASN A 22 -13.84 17.28 -22.89
N LEU A 23 -12.80 16.80 -22.19
CA LEU A 23 -12.18 17.53 -21.08
C LEU A 23 -11.74 18.95 -21.47
N ARG A 24 -11.28 19.17 -22.71
CA ARG A 24 -10.93 20.51 -23.23
C ARG A 24 -12.10 21.48 -23.13
N GLU A 25 -13.32 21.03 -23.40
CA GLU A 25 -14.54 21.84 -23.31
C GLU A 25 -15.04 21.94 -21.87
N LEU A 26 -15.08 20.81 -21.16
CA LEU A 26 -15.54 20.76 -19.77
C LEU A 26 -14.71 21.63 -18.82
N LEU A 27 -13.42 21.81 -19.11
CA LEU A 27 -12.51 22.66 -18.34
C LEU A 27 -12.69 24.16 -18.62
N THR A 28 -13.50 24.56 -19.60
CA THR A 28 -13.88 25.98 -19.80
C THR A 28 -14.99 26.45 -18.85
N ASP A 29 -15.67 25.52 -18.18
CA ASP A 29 -16.72 25.83 -17.21
C ASP A 29 -16.12 26.00 -15.80
N ASP A 30 -15.85 27.25 -15.43
CA ASP A 30 -15.29 27.60 -14.12
C ASP A 30 -16.18 27.19 -12.95
N ALA A 31 -17.51 27.19 -13.12
CA ALA A 31 -18.44 26.79 -12.07
C ALA A 31 -18.36 25.28 -11.83
N ARG A 32 -18.33 24.47 -12.89
CA ARG A 32 -18.07 23.03 -12.81
C ARG A 32 -16.71 22.78 -12.15
N ASN A 33 -15.64 23.41 -12.64
CA ASN A 33 -14.29 23.22 -12.14
C ASN A 33 -14.19 23.53 -10.65
N THR A 34 -14.83 24.61 -10.20
CA THR A 34 -14.88 25.00 -8.78
C THR A 34 -15.64 23.97 -7.94
N SER A 35 -16.76 23.43 -8.47
CA SER A 35 -17.52 22.38 -7.78
C SER A 35 -16.79 21.04 -7.68
N MET A 36 -15.81 20.80 -8.55
CA MET A 36 -14.99 19.58 -8.61
C MET A 36 -13.66 19.73 -7.89
N ARG A 37 -13.67 20.51 -6.81
CA ARG A 37 -12.56 20.70 -5.88
C ARG A 37 -13.07 20.52 -4.46
N VAL A 38 -12.31 19.80 -3.64
CA VAL A 38 -12.62 19.60 -2.22
C VAL A 38 -11.34 19.81 -1.44
N GLU A 39 -11.40 20.67 -0.42
CA GLU A 39 -10.32 20.85 0.54
C GLU A 39 -10.81 20.39 1.91
N GLN A 40 -10.24 19.29 2.39
CA GLN A 40 -10.58 18.68 3.67
C GLN A 40 -9.30 18.13 4.30
N GLN A 41 -9.18 18.19 5.62
CA GLN A 41 -8.02 17.62 6.33
C GLN A 41 -6.64 18.18 5.87
N ASN A 42 -6.60 19.44 5.39
CA ASN A 42 -5.42 20.07 4.75
C ASN A 42 -4.93 19.35 3.47
N ILE A 43 -5.84 18.65 2.80
CA ILE A 43 -5.62 17.97 1.52
C ILE A 43 -6.52 18.65 0.49
N TYR A 44 -5.91 19.18 -0.55
CA TYR A 44 -6.61 19.72 -1.70
C TYR A 44 -6.75 18.62 -2.76
N LEU A 45 -7.99 18.26 -3.09
CA LEU A 45 -8.33 17.31 -4.15
C LEU A 45 -8.99 18.08 -5.31
N ASP A 46 -8.31 18.13 -6.46
CA ASP A 46 -8.90 18.54 -7.75
C ASP A 46 -9.21 17.29 -8.57
N TYR A 47 -10.48 17.12 -8.92
CA TYR A 47 -10.96 16.04 -9.76
C TYR A 47 -11.72 16.58 -10.99
N SER A 48 -11.51 17.86 -11.34
CA SER A 48 -12.13 18.53 -12.49
C SER A 48 -11.70 17.94 -13.84
N ARG A 49 -10.53 17.28 -13.87
CA ARG A 49 -9.98 16.55 -15.03
C ARG A 49 -10.50 15.11 -15.13
N GLN A 50 -11.69 14.84 -14.60
CA GLN A 50 -12.42 13.60 -14.84
C GLN A 50 -13.42 13.76 -15.98
N ASN A 51 -13.60 12.71 -16.78
CA ASN A 51 -14.67 12.61 -17.78
C ASN A 51 -16.04 12.49 -17.10
N ALA A 52 -16.46 13.55 -16.43
CA ALA A 52 -17.63 13.62 -15.57
C ALA A 52 -18.20 15.04 -15.54
N THR A 53 -19.52 15.14 -15.46
CA THR A 53 -20.27 16.39 -15.22
C THR A 53 -20.88 16.37 -13.83
N SER A 54 -21.50 17.47 -13.39
CA SER A 54 -22.26 17.50 -12.13
C SER A 54 -23.34 16.41 -12.09
N LYS A 55 -24.02 16.16 -13.23
CA LYS A 55 -24.96 15.03 -13.38
C LYS A 55 -24.29 13.68 -13.16
N THR A 56 -23.07 13.47 -13.68
CA THR A 56 -22.31 12.23 -13.40
C THR A 56 -22.08 12.04 -11.90
N LEU A 57 -21.67 13.10 -11.21
CA LEU A 57 -21.42 13.05 -9.77
C LEU A 57 -22.69 12.74 -8.99
N ASP A 58 -23.82 13.37 -9.35
CA ASP A 58 -25.12 13.11 -8.74
C ASP A 58 -25.49 11.63 -8.86
N LEU A 59 -25.38 11.05 -10.05
CA LEU A 59 -25.62 9.64 -10.31
C LEU A 59 -24.66 8.72 -9.54
N LEU A 60 -23.39 9.09 -9.39
CA LEU A 60 -22.43 8.34 -8.58
C LEU A 60 -22.79 8.34 -7.09
N PHE A 61 -23.26 9.47 -6.56
CA PHE A 61 -23.74 9.52 -5.17
C PHE A 61 -25.06 8.76 -4.98
N GLU A 62 -25.94 8.75 -5.99
CA GLU A 62 -27.12 7.87 -6.00
C GLU A 62 -26.75 6.38 -6.01
N LEU A 63 -25.69 6.02 -6.75
CA LEU A 63 -25.13 4.67 -6.73
C LEU A 63 -24.60 4.33 -5.34
N ALA A 64 -23.88 5.25 -4.69
CA ALA A 64 -23.38 5.07 -3.32
C ALA A 64 -24.52 4.82 -2.31
N ASN A 65 -25.61 5.58 -2.42
CA ASN A 65 -26.80 5.38 -1.61
C ASN A 65 -27.47 4.03 -1.90
N SER A 66 -27.61 3.67 -3.19
CA SER A 66 -28.19 2.38 -3.61
C SER A 66 -27.36 1.18 -3.12
N ALA A 67 -26.03 1.34 -3.07
CA ALA A 67 -25.10 0.35 -2.53
C ALA A 67 -25.08 0.30 -1.00
N LYS A 68 -25.83 1.16 -0.30
CA LYS A 68 -25.85 1.28 1.16
C LYS A 68 -24.47 1.55 1.75
N LEU A 69 -23.72 2.46 1.12
CA LEU A 69 -22.32 2.72 1.48
C LEU A 69 -22.18 3.16 2.93
N LYS A 70 -23.02 4.09 3.40
CA LYS A 70 -22.96 4.58 4.79
C LYS A 70 -23.22 3.47 5.81
N GLU A 71 -24.20 2.60 5.55
CA GLU A 71 -24.48 1.46 6.43
C GLU A 71 -23.29 0.49 6.46
N LYS A 72 -22.69 0.18 5.32
CA LYS A 72 -21.50 -0.70 5.25
C LYS A 72 -20.30 -0.12 5.98
N LEU A 73 -20.02 1.19 5.81
CA LEU A 73 -18.95 1.87 6.53
C LEU A 73 -19.19 1.88 8.05
N LYS A 74 -20.45 2.09 8.47
CA LYS A 74 -20.84 2.00 9.87
C LYS A 74 -20.65 0.58 10.42
N ALA A 75 -21.05 -0.44 9.67
CA ALA A 75 -20.88 -1.85 10.06
C ALA A 75 -19.40 -2.18 10.29
N ILE A 76 -18.52 -1.77 9.35
CA ILE A 76 -17.06 -1.86 9.50
C ILE A 76 -16.62 -1.17 10.78
N ALA A 77 -16.98 0.11 10.98
CA ALA A 77 -16.53 0.89 12.15
C ALA A 77 -17.05 0.36 13.50
N SER A 78 -18.14 -0.42 13.48
CA SER A 78 -18.75 -1.00 14.69
C SER A 78 -18.24 -2.40 15.06
N GLY A 79 -17.28 -2.95 14.29
CA GLY A 79 -16.74 -4.28 14.56
C GLY A 79 -17.63 -5.44 14.14
N GLU A 80 -18.63 -5.19 13.27
CA GLU A 80 -19.42 -6.27 12.70
C GLU A 80 -18.56 -7.18 11.82
N HIS A 81 -18.99 -8.44 11.68
CA HIS A 81 -18.31 -9.45 10.87
C HIS A 81 -18.56 -9.27 9.37
N VAL A 82 -18.05 -8.15 8.84
CA VAL A 82 -18.20 -7.75 7.44
C VAL A 82 -17.32 -8.56 6.48
N ASN A 83 -16.27 -9.22 6.97
CA ASN A 83 -15.55 -10.25 6.22
C ASN A 83 -16.30 -11.58 6.37
N ALA A 84 -17.43 -11.71 5.66
CA ALA A 84 -18.36 -12.81 5.86
C ALA A 84 -17.80 -14.18 5.42
N THR A 85 -16.87 -14.22 4.45
CA THR A 85 -16.31 -15.50 3.96
C THR A 85 -15.30 -16.12 4.94
N GLU A 86 -14.78 -15.33 5.89
CA GLU A 86 -13.93 -15.81 6.97
C GLU A 86 -14.58 -15.66 8.35
N ASP A 87 -15.81 -15.12 8.43
CA ASP A 87 -16.53 -14.77 9.66
C ASP A 87 -15.69 -13.92 10.62
N ARG A 88 -15.24 -12.74 10.14
CA ARG A 88 -14.38 -11.83 10.92
C ARG A 88 -14.80 -10.38 10.85
N ALA A 89 -14.55 -9.66 11.95
CA ALA A 89 -14.49 -8.21 11.94
C ALA A 89 -13.31 -7.69 11.10
N VAL A 90 -13.36 -6.41 10.72
CA VAL A 90 -12.30 -5.73 9.97
C VAL A 90 -11.99 -4.41 10.64
N MET A 91 -10.98 -4.41 11.51
CA MET A 91 -10.82 -3.35 12.52
C MET A 91 -9.47 -2.63 12.51
N HIS A 92 -8.87 -2.45 11.35
CA HIS A 92 -7.62 -1.67 11.21
C HIS A 92 -7.74 -0.24 11.75
N MET A 93 -8.93 0.38 11.75
CA MET A 93 -9.17 1.69 12.39
C MET A 93 -8.95 1.66 13.91
N ALA A 94 -9.18 0.52 14.58
CA ALA A 94 -8.96 0.39 16.02
C ALA A 94 -7.47 0.50 16.40
N LEU A 95 -6.57 0.16 15.47
CA LEU A 95 -5.11 0.21 15.68
C LEU A 95 -4.57 1.63 15.89
N ARG A 96 -5.34 2.63 15.47
CA ARG A 96 -5.00 4.05 15.49
C ARG A 96 -5.99 4.90 16.28
N ALA A 97 -6.97 4.26 16.94
CA ALA A 97 -7.93 4.96 17.78
C ALA A 97 -7.25 5.49 19.07
N PRO A 98 -7.64 6.69 19.56
CA PRO A 98 -7.12 7.21 20.82
C PRO A 98 -7.55 6.36 22.02
N LYS A 99 -6.80 6.40 23.12
CA LYS A 99 -7.06 5.65 24.36
C LYS A 99 -8.47 5.84 24.94
N THR A 100 -9.11 6.96 24.61
CA THR A 100 -10.44 7.37 25.10
C THR A 100 -11.59 6.81 24.27
N GLN A 101 -11.32 6.31 23.07
CA GLN A 101 -12.35 5.74 22.21
C GLN A 101 -12.65 4.30 22.62
N LYS A 102 -13.91 3.90 22.45
CA LYS A 102 -14.39 2.54 22.69
C LYS A 102 -14.79 1.91 21.36
N ILE A 103 -14.25 0.73 21.07
CA ILE A 103 -14.55 -0.01 19.84
C ILE A 103 -14.76 -1.47 20.21
N LEU A 104 -15.96 -1.98 19.94
CA LEU A 104 -16.34 -3.34 20.31
C LEU A 104 -16.12 -4.31 19.14
N VAL A 105 -15.48 -5.44 19.43
CA VAL A 105 -15.44 -6.63 18.56
C VAL A 105 -15.85 -7.81 19.43
N ASP A 106 -16.87 -8.56 19.02
CA ASP A 106 -17.44 -9.66 19.81
C ASP A 106 -17.81 -9.27 21.25
N GLY A 107 -18.27 -8.04 21.44
CA GLY A 107 -18.63 -7.48 22.76
C GLY A 107 -17.43 -7.08 23.64
N HIS A 108 -16.20 -7.27 23.17
CA HIS A 108 -14.97 -6.87 23.86
C HIS A 108 -14.44 -5.53 23.33
N ASP A 109 -14.05 -4.63 24.22
CA ASP A 109 -13.41 -3.38 23.83
C ASP A 109 -11.94 -3.64 23.46
N VAL A 110 -11.62 -3.52 22.18
CA VAL A 110 -10.29 -3.87 21.66
C VAL A 110 -9.27 -2.74 21.82
N VAL A 111 -9.71 -1.50 22.09
CA VAL A 111 -8.82 -0.33 22.18
C VAL A 111 -7.79 -0.47 23.32
N PRO A 112 -8.16 -0.90 24.55
CA PRO A 112 -7.19 -1.17 25.61
C PRO A 112 -6.11 -2.20 25.22
N ASP A 113 -6.47 -3.24 24.47
CA ASP A 113 -5.51 -4.26 24.02
C ASP A 113 -4.55 -3.71 22.97
N VAL A 114 -5.05 -2.88 22.05
CA VAL A 114 -4.23 -2.11 21.10
C VAL A 114 -3.20 -1.27 21.84
N HIS A 115 -3.65 -0.45 22.79
CA HIS A 115 -2.77 0.44 23.53
C HIS A 115 -1.79 -0.30 24.43
N LYS A 116 -2.14 -1.48 24.95
CA LYS A 116 -1.18 -2.33 25.67
C LYS A 116 -0.02 -2.76 24.77
N VAL A 117 -0.28 -3.12 23.51
CA VAL A 117 0.77 -3.46 22.55
C VAL A 117 1.57 -2.21 22.16
N LEU A 118 0.91 -1.09 21.90
CA LEU A 118 1.58 0.18 21.58
C LEU A 118 2.49 0.65 22.73
N ASP A 119 2.02 0.59 23.97
CA ASP A 119 2.80 0.94 25.17
C ASP A 119 4.01 0.00 25.34
N ALA A 120 3.84 -1.30 25.03
CA ALA A 120 4.96 -2.25 25.03
C ALA A 120 5.99 -1.94 23.93
N ILE A 121 5.54 -1.58 22.72
CA ILE A 121 6.43 -1.16 21.62
C ILE A 121 7.15 0.14 21.98
N ARG A 122 6.45 1.12 22.58
CA ARG A 122 7.05 2.36 23.07
C ARG A 122 8.17 2.05 24.05
N ALA A 123 7.89 1.30 25.10
CA ALA A 123 8.88 0.92 26.11
C ALA A 123 10.08 0.16 25.51
N PHE A 124 9.81 -0.82 24.65
CA PHE A 124 10.86 -1.63 24.01
C PHE A 124 11.74 -0.79 23.08
N SER A 125 11.14 -0.04 22.16
CA SER A 125 11.87 0.80 21.20
C SER A 125 12.68 1.89 21.90
N THR A 126 12.15 2.52 22.95
CA THR A 126 12.91 3.46 23.80
C THR A 126 14.10 2.76 24.45
N ASN A 127 13.92 1.58 25.05
CA ASN A 127 15.03 0.86 25.68
C ASN A 127 16.13 0.47 24.69
N VAL A 128 15.78 0.04 23.47
CA VAL A 128 16.76 -0.27 22.42
C VAL A 128 17.50 0.99 21.96
N ARG A 129 16.78 2.08 21.74
CA ARG A 129 17.34 3.35 21.25
C ARG A 129 18.23 4.05 22.29
N ASP A 130 17.87 3.95 23.56
CA ASP A 130 18.62 4.50 24.70
C ASP A 130 19.83 3.63 25.09
N GLY A 131 20.03 2.47 24.46
CA GLY A 131 21.09 1.53 24.81
C GLY A 131 20.88 0.80 26.16
N LYS A 132 19.65 0.77 26.68
CA LYS A 132 19.27 -0.03 27.87
C LYS A 132 19.02 -1.49 27.49
N PHE A 133 18.53 -1.73 26.28
CA PHE A 133 18.46 -3.05 25.67
C PHE A 133 19.57 -3.17 24.63
N VAL A 134 20.59 -3.98 24.95
CA VAL A 134 21.77 -4.21 24.12
C VAL A 134 21.82 -5.65 23.61
N GLY A 135 22.62 -5.88 22.57
CA GLY A 135 22.95 -7.20 22.08
C GLY A 135 23.65 -8.04 23.15
N VAL A 136 23.79 -9.34 22.89
CA VAL A 136 24.34 -10.31 23.84
C VAL A 136 25.79 -10.00 24.25
N THR A 137 26.55 -9.31 23.40
CA THR A 137 27.93 -8.86 23.71
C THR A 137 27.99 -7.48 24.38
N GLY A 138 26.84 -6.89 24.71
CA GLY A 138 26.73 -5.57 25.33
C GLY A 138 26.72 -4.39 24.34
N LYS A 139 26.82 -4.64 23.03
CA LYS A 139 26.82 -3.58 22.02
C LYS A 139 25.41 -3.05 21.72
N PRO A 140 25.26 -1.74 21.41
CA PRO A 140 23.97 -1.17 21.01
C PRO A 140 23.42 -1.80 19.73
N LEU A 141 22.11 -2.04 19.68
CA LEU A 141 21.43 -2.57 18.49
C LEU A 141 21.04 -1.41 17.56
N GLN A 142 21.94 -1.09 16.63
CA GLN A 142 21.79 0.00 15.66
C GLN A 142 21.19 -0.46 14.33
N ASN A 143 21.30 -1.76 14.02
CA ASN A 143 20.79 -2.34 12.79
C ASN A 143 19.53 -3.15 13.10
N VAL A 144 18.52 -3.02 12.25
CA VAL A 144 17.28 -3.79 12.32
C VAL A 144 17.03 -4.45 10.97
N ILE A 145 16.75 -5.75 10.98
CA ILE A 145 16.25 -6.47 9.81
C ILE A 145 14.81 -6.90 10.10
N SER A 146 13.85 -6.31 9.41
CA SER A 146 12.44 -6.74 9.46
C SER A 146 12.19 -7.82 8.42
N VAL A 147 11.77 -9.00 8.87
CA VAL A 147 11.54 -10.17 8.02
C VAL A 147 10.05 -10.39 7.85
N GLY A 148 9.54 -10.23 6.64
CA GLY A 148 8.11 -10.34 6.34
C GLY A 148 7.83 -10.19 4.85
N ILE A 149 6.74 -10.76 4.35
CA ILE A 149 6.36 -10.70 2.93
C ILE A 149 4.93 -10.14 2.77
N GLY A 150 4.66 -9.54 1.60
CA GLY A 150 3.37 -8.90 1.31
C GLY A 150 3.06 -7.81 2.33
N GLY A 151 1.91 -7.93 3.00
CA GLY A 151 1.42 -6.91 3.93
C GLY A 151 2.27 -6.76 5.19
N SER A 152 3.10 -7.76 5.50
CA SER A 152 4.06 -7.71 6.61
C SER A 152 5.29 -6.83 6.32
N TYR A 153 5.39 -6.27 5.11
CA TYR A 153 6.57 -5.52 4.66
C TYR A 153 6.22 -4.31 3.78
N LEU A 154 5.27 -4.42 2.85
CA LEU A 154 5.00 -3.37 1.85
C LEU A 154 4.59 -2.04 2.47
N GLY A 155 3.62 -2.05 3.39
CA GLY A 155 3.22 -0.86 4.13
C GLY A 155 4.36 -0.29 5.00
N PRO A 156 5.03 -1.12 5.83
CA PRO A 156 6.20 -0.68 6.59
C PRO A 156 7.33 -0.07 5.74
N GLU A 157 7.67 -0.66 4.58
CA GLU A 157 8.71 -0.12 3.67
C GLU A 157 8.27 1.20 3.04
N PHE A 158 6.98 1.32 2.67
CA PHE A 158 6.40 2.58 2.23
C PHE A 158 6.58 3.70 3.28
N VAL A 159 6.16 3.48 4.52
CA VAL A 159 6.27 4.50 5.57
C VAL A 159 7.73 4.79 5.92
N PHE A 160 8.59 3.77 5.90
CA PHE A 160 10.03 3.95 6.07
C PHE A 160 10.62 4.89 5.02
N GLU A 161 10.44 4.62 3.73
CA GLU A 161 11.00 5.49 2.69
C GLU A 161 10.35 6.89 2.71
N ALA A 162 9.06 7.00 3.00
CA ALA A 162 8.36 8.28 3.10
C ALA A 162 8.93 9.21 4.17
N LEU A 163 9.40 8.65 5.30
CA LEU A 163 9.93 9.42 6.43
C LEU A 163 11.46 9.50 6.47
N ARG A 164 12.16 8.73 5.64
CA ARG A 164 13.62 8.61 5.66
C ARG A 164 14.36 9.95 5.55
N HIS A 165 13.81 10.90 4.79
CA HIS A 165 14.41 12.21 4.58
C HIS A 165 13.61 13.36 5.23
N GLU A 166 12.48 13.08 5.88
CA GLU A 166 11.77 14.09 6.67
C GLU A 166 12.69 14.59 7.80
N PRO A 167 12.87 15.92 7.99
CA PRO A 167 13.89 16.46 8.89
C PRO A 167 13.87 15.89 10.33
N ILE A 168 12.69 15.78 10.95
CA ILE A 168 12.56 15.33 12.34
C ILE A 168 12.84 13.82 12.43
N ALA A 169 12.26 13.03 11.53
CA ALA A 169 12.45 11.58 11.46
C ALA A 169 13.91 11.22 11.12
N LYS A 170 14.53 11.91 10.17
CA LYS A 170 15.94 11.75 9.79
C LYS A 170 16.86 12.02 10.97
N ALA A 171 16.63 13.10 11.72
CA ALA A 171 17.41 13.41 12.92
C ALA A 171 17.25 12.32 13.98
N SER A 172 16.01 11.85 14.22
CA SER A 172 15.73 10.77 15.16
C SER A 172 16.34 9.41 14.74
N ALA A 173 16.51 9.18 13.44
CA ALA A 173 17.07 7.95 12.89
C ALA A 173 18.62 7.95 12.77
N GLN A 174 19.31 9.00 13.21
CA GLN A 174 20.76 9.12 13.05
C GLN A 174 21.51 7.92 13.63
N GLY A 175 22.38 7.32 12.83
CA GLY A 175 23.17 6.15 13.23
C GLY A 175 22.40 4.83 13.31
N ARG A 176 21.15 4.78 12.80
CA ARG A 176 20.32 3.58 12.79
C ARG A 176 20.00 3.13 11.38
N ASN A 177 19.94 1.82 11.17
CA ASN A 177 19.64 1.22 9.88
C ASN A 177 18.47 0.25 10.02
N LEU A 178 17.45 0.41 9.18
CA LEU A 178 16.37 -0.57 9.01
C LEU A 178 16.46 -1.14 7.59
N ARG A 179 16.41 -2.47 7.48
CA ARG A 179 16.33 -3.20 6.21
C ARG A 179 15.15 -4.15 6.24
N PHE A 180 14.58 -4.40 5.07
CA PHE A 180 13.48 -5.36 4.89
C PHE A 180 14.01 -6.59 4.15
N LEU A 181 13.72 -7.77 4.69
CA LEU A 181 13.98 -9.06 4.07
C LEU A 181 12.65 -9.74 3.77
N ALA A 182 12.27 -9.75 2.48
CA ALA A 182 10.95 -10.20 2.06
C ALA A 182 11.00 -11.46 1.21
N ASN A 183 11.84 -11.48 0.18
CA ASN A 183 11.89 -12.58 -0.78
C ASN A 183 12.59 -13.80 -0.15
N VAL A 184 12.14 -15.00 -0.50
CA VAL A 184 12.80 -16.26 -0.11
C VAL A 184 14.06 -16.54 -0.92
N ASP A 185 14.26 -15.81 -2.02
CA ASP A 185 15.50 -15.81 -2.77
C ASP A 185 16.69 -15.45 -1.85
N PRO A 186 17.71 -16.32 -1.72
CA PRO A 186 18.87 -16.05 -0.87
C PRO A 186 19.65 -14.78 -1.25
N VAL A 187 19.46 -14.22 -2.45
CA VAL A 187 20.00 -12.91 -2.81
C VAL A 187 19.44 -11.81 -1.91
N ASP A 188 18.18 -11.89 -1.50
CA ASP A 188 17.57 -10.90 -0.60
C ASP A 188 18.16 -11.01 0.81
N VAL A 189 18.48 -12.22 1.27
CA VAL A 189 19.25 -12.44 2.51
C VAL A 189 20.61 -11.77 2.40
N ALA A 190 21.35 -12.00 1.31
CA ALA A 190 22.65 -11.39 1.10
C ALA A 190 22.57 -9.85 1.12
N ARG A 191 21.56 -9.27 0.45
CA ARG A 191 21.29 -7.82 0.49
C ARG A 191 20.99 -7.34 1.91
N ALA A 192 20.17 -8.07 2.65
CA ALA A 192 19.77 -7.70 4.01
C ALA A 192 20.94 -7.70 4.99
N ILE A 193 21.83 -8.71 4.95
CA ILE A 193 22.94 -8.82 5.91
C ILE A 193 24.23 -8.11 5.48
N ASN A 194 24.36 -7.69 4.21
CA ASN A 194 25.61 -7.14 3.68
C ASN A 194 26.14 -5.95 4.49
N GLY A 195 27.36 -6.07 5.01
CA GLY A 195 28.02 -5.04 5.81
C GLY A 195 27.45 -4.82 7.22
N LEU A 196 26.53 -5.68 7.68
CA LEU A 196 26.00 -5.60 9.05
C LEU A 196 26.82 -6.46 10.02
N ASN A 197 27.01 -5.94 11.23
CA ASN A 197 27.62 -6.66 12.35
C ASN A 197 26.52 -7.39 13.15
N PRO A 198 26.58 -8.74 13.29
CA PRO A 198 25.60 -9.49 14.08
C PRO A 198 25.44 -9.00 15.53
N GLU A 199 26.52 -8.54 16.17
CA GLU A 199 26.49 -8.03 17.55
C GLU A 199 25.67 -6.74 17.74
N GLU A 200 25.40 -6.03 16.65
CA GLU A 200 24.68 -4.75 16.65
C GLU A 200 23.35 -4.86 15.88
N THR A 201 22.92 -6.08 15.55
CA THR A 201 21.76 -6.33 14.68
C THR A 201 20.62 -6.99 15.43
N LEU A 202 19.43 -6.39 15.35
CA LEU A 202 18.16 -6.93 15.82
C LEU A 202 17.34 -7.45 14.64
N VAL A 203 16.79 -8.65 14.76
CA VAL A 203 15.87 -9.23 13.77
C VAL A 203 14.45 -9.15 14.29
N VAL A 204 13.56 -8.55 13.51
CA VAL A 204 12.12 -8.46 13.78
C VAL A 204 11.41 -9.42 12.83
N ILE A 205 10.85 -10.51 13.33
CA ILE A 205 10.09 -11.46 12.51
C ILE A 205 8.62 -11.05 12.49
N VAL A 206 8.08 -10.76 11.31
CA VAL A 206 6.71 -10.30 11.13
C VAL A 206 5.92 -11.35 10.36
N SER A 207 5.07 -12.09 11.07
CA SER A 207 4.18 -13.09 10.46
C SER A 207 2.99 -13.37 11.35
N LYS A 208 1.78 -13.16 10.82
CA LYS A 208 0.52 -13.39 11.56
C LYS A 208 0.42 -14.81 12.10
N THR A 209 0.61 -15.79 11.22
CA THR A 209 0.51 -17.21 11.53
C THR A 209 1.81 -17.81 12.01
N PHE A 210 2.94 -17.14 11.79
CA PHE A 210 4.29 -17.65 12.04
C PHE A 210 4.59 -18.97 11.31
N THR A 211 3.92 -19.18 10.16
CA THR A 211 4.05 -20.39 9.32
C THR A 211 4.31 -20.09 7.85
N THR A 212 4.31 -18.81 7.44
CA THR A 212 4.61 -18.38 6.06
C THR A 212 5.95 -18.94 5.61
N ALA A 213 5.96 -19.69 4.50
CA ALA A 213 7.11 -20.52 4.13
C ALA A 213 8.38 -19.68 3.92
N GLU A 214 8.24 -18.57 3.20
CA GLU A 214 9.28 -17.59 2.87
C GLU A 214 9.83 -16.95 4.15
N THR A 215 8.96 -16.31 4.93
CA THR A 215 9.31 -15.63 6.18
C THR A 215 10.00 -16.58 7.16
N MET A 216 9.49 -17.80 7.34
CA MET A 216 10.05 -18.74 8.31
C MET A 216 11.37 -19.35 7.84
N LEU A 217 11.59 -19.52 6.53
CA LEU A 217 12.90 -19.90 6.02
C LEU A 217 13.91 -18.78 6.24
N ASN A 218 13.56 -17.54 5.90
CA ASN A 218 14.39 -16.37 6.14
C ASN A 218 14.70 -16.16 7.62
N ALA A 219 13.72 -16.31 8.51
CA ALA A 219 13.89 -16.22 9.96
C ALA A 219 14.91 -17.25 10.47
N ARG A 220 14.80 -18.52 10.04
CA ARG A 220 15.79 -19.56 10.39
C ARG A 220 17.17 -19.26 9.81
N THR A 221 17.25 -18.71 8.60
CA THR A 221 18.52 -18.32 7.98
C THR A 221 19.20 -17.19 8.76
N LEU A 222 18.46 -16.14 9.15
CA LEU A 222 19.02 -15.06 9.98
C LEU A 222 19.35 -15.52 11.39
N ARG A 223 18.54 -16.41 11.98
CA ARG A 223 18.86 -17.06 13.26
C ARG A 223 20.21 -17.78 13.18
N LYS A 224 20.43 -18.57 12.12
CA LYS A 224 21.70 -19.24 11.88
C LYS A 224 22.84 -18.24 11.73
N TRP A 225 22.68 -17.20 10.91
CA TRP A 225 23.69 -16.15 10.72
C TRP A 225 24.08 -15.45 12.02
N LEU A 226 23.11 -15.09 12.87
CA LEU A 226 23.36 -14.50 14.19
C LEU A 226 24.07 -15.48 15.12
N VAL A 227 23.55 -16.71 15.25
CA VAL A 227 24.07 -17.71 16.21
C VAL A 227 25.47 -18.16 15.82
N ASP A 228 25.73 -18.42 14.53
CA ASP A 228 27.04 -18.84 14.04
C ASP A 228 28.13 -17.81 14.38
N ASP A 229 27.83 -16.51 14.31
CA ASP A 229 28.78 -15.45 14.67
C ASP A 229 28.87 -15.27 16.21
N LEU A 230 27.74 -15.09 16.89
CA LEU A 230 27.71 -14.71 18.30
C LEU A 230 28.23 -15.80 19.25
N THR A 231 28.08 -17.08 18.87
CA THR A 231 28.63 -18.20 19.65
C THR A 231 30.16 -18.26 19.57
N THR A 232 30.77 -17.86 18.45
CA THR A 232 32.24 -17.73 18.36
C THR A 232 32.79 -16.64 19.28
N LYS A 233 31.91 -15.74 19.75
CA LYS A 233 32.20 -14.63 20.66
C LYS A 233 31.79 -14.94 22.11
N GLY A 234 31.52 -16.20 22.43
CA GLY A 234 31.29 -16.69 23.80
C GLY A 234 29.83 -16.61 24.30
N SER A 235 28.87 -16.31 23.42
CA SER A 235 27.45 -16.31 23.77
C SER A 235 26.84 -17.71 23.64
N SER A 236 25.80 -18.03 24.41
CA SER A 236 24.98 -19.21 24.13
C SER A 236 24.02 -18.94 22.97
N GLU A 237 23.59 -19.99 22.26
CA GLU A 237 22.56 -19.87 21.23
C GLU A 237 21.25 -19.30 21.77
N THR A 238 20.90 -19.66 23.02
CA THR A 238 19.67 -19.17 23.67
C THR A 238 19.75 -17.67 23.93
N ASP A 239 20.88 -17.19 24.46
CA ASP A 239 21.07 -15.76 24.74
C ASP A 239 21.15 -14.93 23.45
N ALA A 240 21.80 -15.47 22.42
CA ALA A 240 21.86 -14.84 21.10
C ALA A 240 20.45 -14.60 20.54
N VAL A 241 19.59 -15.63 20.55
CA VAL A 241 18.20 -15.49 20.08
C VAL A 241 17.40 -14.53 20.97
N ALA A 242 17.48 -14.68 22.29
CA ALA A 242 16.74 -13.84 23.24
C ALA A 242 17.07 -12.35 23.13
N LYS A 243 18.33 -12.00 22.79
CA LYS A 243 18.79 -10.60 22.68
C LYS A 243 18.75 -10.03 21.27
N HIS A 244 18.72 -10.85 20.23
CA HIS A 244 18.79 -10.39 18.84
C HIS A 244 17.57 -10.72 18.00
N MET A 245 16.54 -11.38 18.54
CA MET A 245 15.33 -11.71 17.80
C MET A 245 14.06 -11.37 18.57
N VAL A 246 13.15 -10.67 17.90
CA VAL A 246 11.80 -10.33 18.39
C VAL A 246 10.76 -10.66 17.33
N ALA A 247 9.49 -10.71 17.71
CA ALA A 247 8.43 -11.07 16.76
C ALA A 247 7.20 -10.15 16.88
N ALA A 248 6.64 -9.79 15.73
CA ALA A 248 5.27 -9.29 15.61
C ALA A 248 4.38 -10.43 15.09
N SER A 249 3.57 -11.02 15.97
CA SER A 249 2.77 -12.21 15.64
C SER A 249 1.62 -12.46 16.60
N SER A 250 0.55 -13.10 16.11
CA SER A 250 -0.53 -13.65 16.92
C SER A 250 -0.25 -15.08 17.43
N ALA A 251 0.72 -15.78 16.83
CA ALA A 251 0.99 -17.20 17.08
C ALA A 251 2.01 -17.41 18.21
N VAL A 252 1.72 -16.90 19.41
CA VAL A 252 2.61 -16.92 20.59
C VAL A 252 3.29 -18.29 20.82
N PRO A 253 2.61 -19.45 20.76
CA PRO A 253 3.26 -20.74 20.99
C PRO A 253 4.38 -21.07 19.97
N LEU A 254 4.17 -20.74 18.69
CA LEU A 254 5.16 -21.00 17.64
C LEU A 254 6.37 -20.07 17.76
N VAL A 255 6.14 -18.84 18.21
CA VAL A 255 7.21 -17.86 18.47
C VAL A 255 8.09 -18.32 19.63
N GLN A 256 7.49 -18.81 20.71
CA GLN A 256 8.24 -19.36 21.84
C GLN A 256 8.99 -20.65 21.45
N GLN A 257 8.38 -21.51 20.64
CA GLN A 257 9.05 -22.70 20.10
C GLN A 257 10.28 -22.35 19.23
N PHE A 258 10.25 -21.20 18.57
CA PHE A 258 11.39 -20.68 17.81
C PHE A 258 12.53 -20.16 18.70
N GLY A 259 12.26 -19.97 20.00
CA GLY A 259 13.21 -19.53 21.02
C GLY A 259 13.12 -18.05 21.39
N ILE A 260 12.08 -17.33 20.94
CA ILE A 260 11.90 -15.91 21.28
C ILE A 260 11.13 -15.78 22.59
N ASP A 261 11.69 -15.00 23.51
CA ASP A 261 11.09 -14.71 24.80
C ASP A 261 9.71 -14.07 24.67
N ARG A 262 8.79 -14.44 25.56
CA ARG A 262 7.42 -13.90 25.56
C ARG A 262 7.38 -12.37 25.67
N ALA A 263 8.33 -11.77 26.37
CA ALA A 263 8.45 -10.32 26.51
C ALA A 263 8.83 -9.62 25.19
N ASN A 264 9.36 -10.37 24.22
CA ASN A 264 9.79 -9.91 22.90
C ASN A 264 8.76 -10.26 21.80
N ILE A 265 7.51 -10.55 22.20
CA ILE A 265 6.40 -10.85 21.29
C ILE A 265 5.39 -9.70 21.34
N PHE A 266 5.21 -9.04 20.21
CA PHE A 266 4.28 -7.94 20.02
C PHE A 266 3.08 -8.45 19.22
N GLY A 267 1.96 -8.64 19.92
CA GLY A 267 0.76 -9.24 19.35
C GLY A 267 0.03 -8.33 18.37
N PHE A 268 -0.76 -8.95 17.49
CA PHE A 268 -1.83 -8.30 16.75
C PHE A 268 -2.94 -9.33 16.46
N TRP A 269 -4.08 -8.87 15.95
CA TRP A 269 -5.32 -9.65 15.95
C TRP A 269 -5.71 -10.19 14.57
N ASP A 270 -6.66 -11.12 14.57
CA ASP A 270 -7.18 -11.77 13.37
C ASP A 270 -8.02 -10.83 12.47
N TRP A 271 -8.71 -9.85 13.06
CA TRP A 271 -9.41 -8.77 12.36
C TRP A 271 -8.47 -7.75 11.68
N VAL A 272 -7.15 -7.89 11.85
CA VAL A 272 -6.14 -7.13 11.10
C VAL A 272 -5.79 -7.91 9.82
N GLY A 273 -6.29 -7.43 8.68
CA GLY A 273 -5.89 -7.92 7.37
C GLY A 273 -4.44 -7.55 7.04
N GLY A 274 -3.69 -8.43 6.37
CA GLY A 274 -2.26 -8.22 6.12
C GLY A 274 -1.95 -6.90 5.41
N ARG A 275 -2.69 -6.58 4.34
CA ARG A 275 -2.54 -5.33 3.59
C ARG A 275 -3.02 -4.06 4.32
N PHE A 276 -3.68 -4.20 5.46
CA PHE A 276 -4.15 -3.12 6.35
C PHE A 276 -3.42 -3.12 7.70
N SER A 277 -2.23 -3.75 7.78
CA SER A 277 -1.59 -4.07 9.06
C SER A 277 -0.47 -3.11 9.49
N VAL A 278 -0.05 -2.17 8.66
CA VAL A 278 1.09 -1.28 8.97
C VAL A 278 0.89 -0.46 10.25
N THR A 279 -0.34 -0.12 10.61
CA THR A 279 -0.68 0.58 11.86
C THR A 279 -0.71 -0.33 13.10
N SER A 280 -0.48 -1.64 12.95
CA SER A 280 -0.30 -2.60 14.05
C SER A 280 1.18 -2.82 14.38
N ALA A 281 1.48 -3.74 15.31
CA ALA A 281 2.84 -4.18 15.60
C ALA A 281 3.69 -4.55 14.36
N VAL A 282 3.05 -4.94 13.25
CA VAL A 282 3.70 -5.19 11.94
C VAL A 282 4.55 -4.00 11.48
N GLY A 283 4.02 -2.79 11.48
CA GLY A 283 4.75 -1.60 11.07
C GLY A 283 5.27 -0.78 12.25
N ILE A 284 4.48 -0.64 13.31
CA ILE A 284 4.80 0.23 14.45
C ILE A 284 6.09 -0.23 15.14
N LEU A 285 6.35 -1.53 15.27
CA LEU A 285 7.58 -2.02 15.91
C LEU A 285 8.86 -1.65 15.14
N PRO A 286 9.05 -2.04 13.86
CA PRO A 286 10.26 -1.67 13.12
C PRO A 286 10.38 -0.16 12.90
N LEU A 287 9.27 0.55 12.69
CA LEU A 287 9.29 2.01 12.51
C LEU A 287 9.65 2.74 13.81
N ALA A 288 9.15 2.31 14.97
CA ALA A 288 9.51 2.91 16.26
C ALA A 288 10.97 2.62 16.63
N LEU A 289 11.50 1.45 16.26
CA LEU A 289 12.93 1.17 16.40
C LEU A 289 13.79 2.12 15.54
N GLN A 290 13.35 2.45 14.33
CA GLN A 290 14.09 3.32 13.41
C GLN A 290 13.94 4.82 13.78
N TYR A 291 12.71 5.29 13.94
CA TYR A 291 12.36 6.72 14.05
C TYR A 291 11.97 7.14 15.47
N GLY A 292 11.80 6.22 16.42
CA GLY A 292 11.25 6.52 17.74
C GLY A 292 9.72 6.52 17.75
N PHE A 293 9.15 6.28 18.92
CA PHE A 293 7.71 6.08 19.05
C PHE A 293 6.88 7.35 18.79
N ASP A 294 7.36 8.53 19.20
CA ASP A 294 6.60 9.78 19.05
C ASP A 294 6.30 10.12 17.58
N ILE A 295 7.24 9.82 16.67
CA ILE A 295 7.03 9.98 15.22
C ILE A 295 5.97 8.99 14.71
N VAL A 296 5.99 7.77 15.22
CA VAL A 296 5.02 6.73 14.85
C VAL A 296 3.62 7.03 15.40
N GLU A 297 3.53 7.60 16.60
CA GLU A 297 2.29 8.09 17.19
C GLU A 297 1.67 9.19 16.31
N HIS A 298 2.47 10.15 15.85
CA HIS A 298 2.01 11.22 14.96
C HIS A 298 1.50 10.66 13.60
N PHE A 299 2.11 9.58 13.11
CA PHE A 299 1.62 8.83 11.95
C PHE A 299 0.26 8.15 12.20
N LEU A 300 0.07 7.52 13.37
CA LEU A 300 -1.21 6.94 13.75
C LEU A 300 -2.31 8.01 13.86
N GLU A 301 -1.99 9.18 14.43
CA GLU A 301 -2.91 10.31 14.55
C GLU A 301 -3.41 10.80 13.18
N GLY A 302 -2.52 10.94 12.20
CA GLY A 302 -2.90 11.33 10.84
C GLY A 302 -3.80 10.31 10.15
N ALA A 303 -3.51 9.03 10.34
CA ALA A 303 -4.35 7.95 9.83
C ALA A 303 -5.73 7.93 10.52
N HIS A 304 -5.79 8.18 11.82
CA HIS A 304 -7.04 8.29 12.58
C HIS A 304 -7.87 9.51 12.16
N ALA A 305 -7.23 10.63 11.84
CA ALA A 305 -7.93 11.82 11.34
C ALA A 305 -8.70 11.51 10.04
N MET A 306 -8.11 10.71 9.15
CA MET A 306 -8.76 10.26 7.92
C MET A 306 -9.86 9.20 8.17
N ASP A 307 -9.75 8.36 9.20
CA ASP A 307 -10.87 7.50 9.65
C ASP A 307 -12.08 8.33 10.05
N ASN A 308 -11.86 9.34 10.89
CA ASN A 308 -12.94 10.22 11.34
C ASN A 308 -13.55 10.96 10.15
N HIS A 309 -12.72 11.45 9.23
CA HIS A 309 -13.21 12.07 7.99
C HIS A 309 -14.07 11.11 7.16
N LEU A 310 -13.66 9.86 6.98
CA LEU A 310 -14.47 8.86 6.26
C LEU A 310 -15.85 8.68 6.89
N LEU A 311 -15.91 8.59 8.22
CA LEU A 311 -17.14 8.23 8.94
C LEU A 311 -18.08 9.42 9.17
N GLN A 312 -17.54 10.64 9.28
CA GLN A 312 -18.31 11.80 9.72
C GLN A 312 -18.65 12.78 8.58
N THR A 313 -17.84 12.82 7.51
CA THR A 313 -18.01 13.81 6.43
C THR A 313 -19.10 13.41 5.44
N PRO A 314 -19.99 14.33 5.00
CA PRO A 314 -20.95 14.08 3.94
C PRO A 314 -20.30 13.51 2.67
N LEU A 315 -20.96 12.57 1.99
CA LEU A 315 -20.36 11.83 0.85
C LEU A 315 -19.79 12.75 -0.24
N ARG A 316 -20.43 13.90 -0.48
CA ARG A 316 -20.03 14.89 -1.50
C ARG A 316 -18.75 15.66 -1.17
N GLU A 317 -18.31 15.62 0.09
CA GLU A 317 -17.09 16.26 0.58
C GLU A 317 -16.07 15.21 1.06
N ASN A 318 -16.41 13.92 0.95
CA ASN A 318 -15.65 12.83 1.53
C ASN A 318 -14.60 12.33 0.53
N LEU A 319 -13.37 12.83 0.67
CA LEU A 319 -12.15 12.45 -0.07
C LEU A 319 -12.11 10.95 -0.50
N PRO A 320 -12.07 9.93 0.40
CA PRO A 320 -12.08 8.52 -0.01
C PRO A 320 -13.29 8.11 -0.85
N VAL A 321 -14.47 8.65 -0.53
CA VAL A 321 -15.72 8.32 -1.24
C VAL A 321 -15.69 8.84 -2.67
N ILE A 322 -15.30 10.10 -2.86
CA ILE A 322 -15.18 10.72 -4.20
C ILE A 322 -14.18 9.93 -5.03
N MET A 323 -12.98 9.65 -4.51
CA MET A 323 -11.95 8.89 -5.20
C MET A 323 -12.38 7.46 -5.52
N GLY A 324 -13.09 6.79 -4.61
CA GLY A 324 -13.61 5.44 -4.81
C GLY A 324 -14.67 5.40 -5.92
N LEU A 325 -15.63 6.33 -5.90
CA LEU A 325 -16.68 6.44 -6.91
C LEU A 325 -16.12 6.77 -8.30
N LEU A 326 -15.13 7.65 -8.38
CA LEU A 326 -14.43 7.93 -9.64
C LEU A 326 -13.63 6.72 -10.15
N GLY A 327 -13.08 5.89 -9.26
CA GLY A 327 -12.49 4.61 -9.65
C GLY A 327 -13.52 3.66 -10.26
N VAL A 328 -14.69 3.51 -9.63
CA VAL A 328 -15.81 2.72 -10.19
C VAL A 328 -16.28 3.30 -11.53
N TRP A 329 -16.41 4.63 -11.64
CA TRP A 329 -16.77 5.31 -12.88
C TRP A 329 -15.81 4.97 -14.03
N ASN A 330 -14.52 5.19 -13.80
CA ASN A 330 -13.49 4.94 -14.81
C ASN A 330 -13.41 3.45 -15.19
N SER A 331 -13.43 2.55 -14.21
CA SER A 331 -13.26 1.12 -14.44
C SER A 331 -14.51 0.46 -15.01
N SER A 332 -15.65 0.57 -14.33
CA SER A 332 -16.86 -0.19 -14.66
C SER A 332 -17.70 0.42 -15.77
N PHE A 333 -17.60 1.73 -16.01
CA PHE A 333 -18.43 2.43 -17.01
C PHE A 333 -17.64 2.93 -18.21
N LEU A 334 -16.44 3.51 -17.99
CA LEU A 334 -15.57 3.97 -19.08
C LEU A 334 -14.59 2.91 -19.59
N GLY A 335 -14.51 1.75 -18.91
CA GLY A 335 -13.71 0.61 -19.34
C GLY A 335 -12.20 0.80 -19.16
N HIS A 336 -11.77 1.71 -18.28
CA HIS A 336 -10.38 1.95 -17.96
C HIS A 336 -9.90 0.99 -16.87
N SER A 337 -9.30 -0.13 -17.27
CA SER A 337 -8.92 -1.22 -16.37
C SER A 337 -7.63 -0.99 -15.56
N SER A 338 -6.91 0.10 -15.81
CA SER A 338 -5.66 0.43 -15.13
C SER A 338 -5.71 1.81 -14.48
N ARG A 339 -4.96 1.98 -13.39
CA ARG A 339 -4.74 3.27 -12.73
C ARG A 339 -3.26 3.48 -12.47
N ALA A 340 -2.77 4.67 -12.81
CA ALA A 340 -1.40 5.09 -12.54
C ALA A 340 -1.32 5.93 -11.24
N LEU A 341 -0.47 5.52 -10.30
CA LEU A 341 -0.18 6.24 -9.06
C LEU A 341 1.13 7.02 -9.24
N LEU A 342 1.03 8.35 -9.29
CA LEU A 342 2.12 9.22 -9.76
C LEU A 342 2.48 10.24 -8.68
N PRO A 343 3.18 9.83 -7.60
CA PRO A 343 3.62 10.77 -6.60
C PRO A 343 4.78 11.62 -7.12
N TYR A 344 4.62 12.93 -7.17
CA TYR A 344 5.68 13.90 -7.42
C TYR A 344 6.46 14.13 -6.11
N SER A 345 7.01 13.04 -5.60
CA SER A 345 7.87 12.97 -4.43
C SER A 345 8.64 11.64 -4.46
N GLN A 346 9.97 11.70 -4.52
CA GLN A 346 10.81 10.50 -4.53
C GLN A 346 10.72 9.72 -3.21
N ALA A 347 10.38 10.38 -2.09
CA ALA A 347 10.15 9.73 -0.80
C ALA A 347 8.99 8.71 -0.85
N LEU A 348 8.07 8.86 -1.80
CA LEU A 348 6.95 7.92 -2.02
C LEU A 348 7.28 6.81 -3.03
N MET A 349 8.55 6.50 -3.29
CA MET A 349 8.95 5.47 -4.28
C MET A 349 8.43 4.05 -3.99
N ARG A 350 8.00 3.77 -2.74
CA ARG A 350 7.38 2.49 -2.36
C ARG A 350 5.87 2.56 -2.19
N PHE A 351 5.26 3.73 -2.33
CA PHE A 351 3.82 3.93 -2.18
C PHE A 351 3.02 3.10 -3.19
N ALA A 352 3.38 3.16 -4.49
CA ALA A 352 2.66 2.42 -5.53
C ALA A 352 2.69 0.91 -5.28
N ALA A 353 3.83 0.36 -4.84
CA ALA A 353 3.97 -1.06 -4.50
C ALA A 353 3.08 -1.47 -3.31
N HIS A 354 2.93 -0.59 -2.32
CA HIS A 354 2.00 -0.83 -1.21
C HIS A 354 0.54 -0.81 -1.69
N ILE A 355 0.13 0.22 -2.45
CA ILE A 355 -1.24 0.35 -2.93
C ILE A 355 -1.62 -0.74 -3.95
N GLN A 356 -0.67 -1.26 -4.72
CA GLN A 356 -0.87 -2.45 -5.55
C GLN A 356 -1.45 -3.59 -4.71
N GLN A 357 -0.85 -3.91 -3.56
CA GLN A 357 -1.39 -4.96 -2.71
C GLN A 357 -2.72 -4.53 -2.07
N VAL A 358 -2.80 -3.32 -1.50
CA VAL A 358 -4.02 -2.85 -0.83
C VAL A 358 -5.22 -2.97 -1.75
N ASP A 359 -5.11 -2.49 -2.97
CA ASP A 359 -6.25 -2.40 -3.88
C ASP A 359 -6.47 -3.69 -4.67
N MET A 360 -5.43 -4.24 -5.30
CA MET A 360 -5.58 -5.39 -6.19
C MET A 360 -5.92 -6.68 -5.43
N GLU A 361 -5.32 -6.90 -4.25
CA GLU A 361 -5.64 -8.08 -3.43
C GLU A 361 -7.00 -7.95 -2.74
N SER A 362 -7.45 -6.72 -2.45
CA SER A 362 -8.79 -6.47 -1.91
C SER A 362 -9.88 -6.66 -2.95
N ASN A 363 -9.74 -5.98 -4.10
CA ASN A 363 -10.85 -5.77 -5.03
C ASN A 363 -10.71 -6.55 -6.34
N GLY A 364 -9.59 -7.24 -6.58
CA GLY A 364 -9.41 -8.17 -7.70
C GLY A 364 -10.23 -9.46 -7.51
N LYS A 365 -11.55 -9.33 -7.52
CA LYS A 365 -12.51 -10.38 -7.21
C LYS A 365 -13.47 -10.58 -8.37
N ARG A 366 -13.96 -11.81 -8.52
CA ARG A 366 -14.90 -12.23 -9.57
C ARG A 366 -16.28 -12.62 -9.06
N VAL A 367 -16.47 -12.56 -7.74
CA VAL A 367 -17.73 -12.91 -7.07
C VAL A 367 -18.11 -11.83 -6.05
N THR A 368 -19.41 -11.64 -5.89
CA THR A 368 -20.03 -10.83 -4.82
C THR A 368 -19.82 -11.47 -3.44
N MET A 369 -20.12 -10.71 -2.38
CA MET A 369 -20.15 -11.20 -1.00
C MET A 369 -21.06 -12.43 -0.83
N GLU A 370 -22.16 -12.50 -1.59
CA GLU A 370 -23.11 -13.63 -1.58
C GLU A 370 -22.67 -14.81 -2.48
N GLY A 371 -21.51 -14.72 -3.13
CA GLY A 371 -20.95 -15.80 -3.97
C GLY A 371 -21.47 -15.83 -5.41
N ASN A 372 -22.23 -14.84 -5.87
CA ASN A 372 -22.66 -14.72 -7.26
C ASN A 372 -21.53 -14.19 -8.14
N THR A 373 -21.33 -14.77 -9.33
CA THR A 373 -20.35 -14.29 -10.33
C THR A 373 -20.73 -12.89 -10.80
N LEU A 374 -19.75 -11.97 -10.83
CA LEU A 374 -19.96 -10.61 -11.33
C LEU A 374 -20.17 -10.62 -12.86
N PRO A 375 -21.16 -9.88 -13.38
CA PRO A 375 -21.34 -9.71 -14.83
C PRO A 375 -20.45 -8.59 -15.42
N PHE A 376 -19.56 -8.01 -14.61
CA PHE A 376 -18.62 -6.96 -14.96
C PHE A 376 -17.29 -7.21 -14.25
N GLU A 377 -16.23 -6.56 -14.72
CA GLU A 377 -14.91 -6.61 -14.08
C GLU A 377 -14.83 -5.64 -12.90
N ALA A 378 -14.14 -6.04 -11.83
CA ALA A 378 -13.89 -5.23 -10.65
C ALA A 378 -12.41 -5.23 -10.28
N GLY A 379 -11.98 -4.18 -9.57
CA GLY A 379 -10.58 -3.94 -9.23
C GLY A 379 -9.75 -3.48 -10.43
N GLU A 380 -8.96 -2.43 -10.24
CA GLU A 380 -8.06 -1.91 -11.27
C GLU A 380 -6.67 -2.53 -11.16
N ILE A 381 -5.97 -2.61 -12.30
CA ILE A 381 -4.53 -2.86 -12.33
C ILE A 381 -3.83 -1.57 -11.93
N ASN A 382 -3.28 -1.56 -10.72
CA ASN A 382 -2.54 -0.42 -10.19
C ASN A 382 -1.06 -0.55 -10.57
N PHE A 383 -0.47 0.54 -11.05
CA PHE A 383 0.97 0.65 -11.26
C PHE A 383 1.41 2.10 -11.05
N GLY A 384 2.71 2.36 -11.00
CA GLY A 384 3.18 3.73 -10.82
C GLY A 384 4.65 3.82 -10.44
N GLU A 385 5.21 5.00 -10.67
CA GLU A 385 6.56 5.40 -10.28
C GLU A 385 6.51 6.90 -9.91
N PRO A 386 7.41 7.39 -9.05
CA PRO A 386 7.48 8.81 -8.75
C PRO A 386 7.65 9.68 -10.00
N GLY A 387 7.01 10.85 -9.99
CA GLY A 387 7.37 11.94 -10.88
C GLY A 387 8.74 12.52 -10.49
N THR A 388 9.62 12.85 -11.42
CA THR A 388 9.45 12.86 -12.87
C THR A 388 9.84 11.56 -13.57
N ASN A 389 10.34 10.55 -12.85
CA ASN A 389 10.86 9.30 -13.42
C ASN A 389 9.85 8.59 -14.33
N GLY A 390 8.58 8.50 -13.90
CA GLY A 390 7.50 7.91 -14.71
C GLY A 390 7.29 8.62 -16.05
N GLN A 391 7.53 9.93 -16.12
CA GLN A 391 7.44 10.72 -17.35
C GLN A 391 8.42 10.23 -18.42
N HIS A 392 9.59 9.75 -17.99
CA HIS A 392 10.66 9.25 -18.85
C HIS A 392 10.63 7.72 -19.01
N SER A 393 9.53 7.07 -18.65
CA SER A 393 9.36 5.61 -18.75
C SER A 393 8.12 5.24 -19.54
N PHE A 394 6.93 5.57 -19.04
CA PHE A 394 5.66 5.05 -19.57
C PHE A 394 4.63 6.14 -19.91
N TYR A 395 4.92 7.41 -19.68
CA TYR A 395 3.98 8.50 -20.03
C TYR A 395 3.72 8.61 -21.53
N GLN A 396 4.64 8.16 -22.39
CA GLN A 396 4.38 8.01 -23.83
C GLN A 396 3.10 7.19 -24.09
N LEU A 397 2.95 6.06 -23.39
CA LEU A 397 1.75 5.22 -23.49
C LEU A 397 0.55 5.94 -22.88
N ILE A 398 0.71 6.59 -21.73
CA ILE A 398 -0.40 7.31 -21.06
C ILE A 398 -0.92 8.45 -21.94
N HIS A 399 -0.07 9.16 -22.70
CA HIS A 399 -0.44 10.30 -23.54
C HIS A 399 -0.96 9.95 -24.94
N GLN A 400 -0.40 8.94 -25.60
CA GLN A 400 -0.74 8.62 -27.00
C GLN A 400 -1.24 7.19 -27.19
N GLY A 401 -1.05 6.30 -26.21
CA GLY A 401 -1.54 4.94 -26.21
C GLY A 401 -2.88 4.78 -25.48
N ARG A 402 -3.02 3.69 -24.72
CA ARG A 402 -4.22 3.36 -23.94
C ARG A 402 -4.54 4.47 -22.94
N VAL A 403 -5.82 4.73 -22.69
CA VAL A 403 -6.25 5.66 -21.65
C VAL A 403 -6.03 5.00 -20.29
N VAL A 404 -5.32 5.71 -19.41
CA VAL A 404 -5.02 5.29 -18.04
C VAL A 404 -5.33 6.46 -17.10
N PRO A 405 -6.40 6.39 -16.29
CA PRO A 405 -6.63 7.33 -15.21
C PRO A 405 -5.42 7.47 -14.30
N CYS A 406 -5.07 8.71 -13.95
CA CYS A 406 -3.88 9.03 -13.18
C CYS A 406 -4.21 9.73 -11.86
N ASP A 407 -3.66 9.22 -10.76
CA ASP A 407 -3.64 9.91 -9.46
C ASP A 407 -2.30 10.64 -9.35
N PHE A 408 -2.31 11.97 -9.43
CA PHE A 408 -1.15 12.82 -9.18
C PHE A 408 -1.12 13.21 -7.70
N LEU A 409 0.01 12.96 -7.01
CA LEU A 409 0.17 13.34 -5.60
C LEU A 409 1.35 14.31 -5.47
N GLY A 410 1.11 15.50 -4.92
CA GLY A 410 2.12 16.56 -4.79
C GLY A 410 2.18 17.11 -3.37
N PHE A 411 3.27 17.81 -3.08
CA PHE A 411 3.52 18.47 -1.79
C PHE A 411 4.00 19.89 -2.02
N CYS A 412 3.51 20.86 -1.24
CA CYS A 412 3.97 22.25 -1.34
C CYS A 412 5.42 22.42 -0.85
N GLU A 413 5.87 21.61 0.10
CA GLU A 413 7.20 21.70 0.72
C GLU A 413 8.02 20.43 0.47
N SER A 414 9.32 20.61 0.17
CA SER A 414 10.30 19.51 0.05
C SER A 414 10.86 19.11 1.42
N GLN A 415 11.12 17.81 1.62
CA GLN A 415 11.87 17.30 2.77
C GLN A 415 13.35 17.71 2.75
N ASN A 416 13.88 18.09 1.58
CA ASN A 416 15.25 18.54 1.39
C ASN A 416 15.30 19.66 0.33
N PRO A 417 14.95 20.91 0.70
CA PRO A 417 14.87 22.02 -0.23
C PRO A 417 16.26 22.39 -0.77
N ILE A 418 16.35 22.60 -2.09
CA ILE A 418 17.56 23.01 -2.79
C ILE A 418 17.22 24.18 -3.71
N GLN A 419 17.96 25.27 -3.55
CA GLN A 419 17.97 26.43 -4.45
C GLN A 419 19.43 26.77 -4.76
N LEU A 420 19.79 26.74 -6.03
CA LEU A 420 21.12 27.15 -6.48
C LEU A 420 21.10 28.59 -6.97
N ALA A 421 22.20 29.31 -6.77
CA ALA A 421 22.37 30.64 -7.33
C ALA A 421 22.49 30.54 -8.86
N GLY A 422 21.71 31.36 -9.58
CA GLY A 422 21.69 31.38 -11.05
C GLY A 422 20.60 30.52 -11.69
N GLU A 423 19.98 29.61 -10.94
CA GLU A 423 18.79 28.87 -11.42
C GLU A 423 17.52 29.72 -11.29
N SER A 424 16.61 29.58 -12.24
CA SER A 424 15.36 30.38 -12.30
C SER A 424 14.35 30.01 -11.22
N VAL A 425 14.33 28.75 -10.80
CA VAL A 425 13.42 28.20 -9.80
C VAL A 425 14.16 27.22 -8.89
N SER A 426 13.53 26.82 -7.79
CA SER A 426 14.07 25.78 -6.91
C SER A 426 13.96 24.40 -7.55
N ASN A 427 14.76 23.43 -7.10
CA ASN A 427 14.60 22.05 -7.56
C ASN A 427 13.20 21.48 -7.28
N HIS A 428 12.54 21.95 -6.20
CA HIS A 428 11.17 21.53 -5.86
C HIS A 428 10.14 22.17 -6.79
N ASP A 429 10.30 23.45 -7.13
CA ASP A 429 9.42 24.10 -8.10
C ASP A 429 9.59 23.53 -9.51
N GLU A 430 10.81 23.11 -9.89
CA GLU A 430 11.05 22.39 -11.15
C GLU A 430 10.32 21.04 -11.17
N LEU A 431 10.31 20.30 -10.05
CA LEU A 431 9.50 19.10 -9.90
C LEU A 431 7.99 19.40 -10.01
N MET A 432 7.54 20.44 -9.31
CA MET A 432 6.12 20.79 -9.24
C MET A 432 5.59 21.44 -10.53
N SER A 433 6.44 22.06 -11.36
CA SER A 433 6.05 22.53 -12.69
C SER A 433 5.48 21.39 -13.53
N ASN A 434 6.07 20.20 -13.41
CA ASN A 434 5.62 18.99 -14.06
C ASN A 434 4.33 18.42 -13.42
N PHE A 435 4.20 18.48 -12.09
CA PHE A 435 2.98 18.08 -11.39
C PHE A 435 1.75 18.85 -11.90
N PHE A 436 1.89 20.15 -12.16
CA PHE A 436 0.81 20.97 -12.71
C PHE A 436 0.62 20.79 -14.21
N ALA A 437 1.71 20.67 -14.99
CA ALA A 437 1.63 20.60 -16.45
C ALA A 437 1.06 19.26 -16.96
N GLN A 438 1.38 18.14 -16.31
CA GLN A 438 1.01 16.81 -16.83
C GLN A 438 -0.50 16.52 -16.81
N PRO A 439 -1.26 16.81 -15.73
CA PRO A 439 -2.72 16.70 -15.75
C PRO A 439 -3.37 17.51 -16.88
N ASP A 440 -2.86 18.73 -17.13
CA ASP A 440 -3.36 19.59 -18.22
C ASP A 440 -3.01 19.03 -19.60
N ALA A 441 -1.78 18.54 -19.80
CA ALA A 441 -1.39 17.90 -21.05
C ALA A 441 -2.26 16.67 -21.36
N LEU A 442 -2.59 15.86 -20.34
CA LEU A 442 -3.49 14.71 -20.47
C LEU A 442 -4.93 15.12 -20.82
N ALA A 443 -5.44 16.18 -20.20
CA ALA A 443 -6.80 16.66 -20.41
C ALA A 443 -6.96 17.36 -21.77
N TYR A 444 -6.09 18.33 -22.09
CA TYR A 444 -6.21 19.17 -23.27
C TYR A 444 -5.69 18.51 -24.55
N GLY A 445 -4.61 17.74 -24.46
CA GLY A 445 -3.90 17.25 -25.64
C GLY A 445 -3.39 18.37 -26.56
N LYS A 446 -3.15 18.03 -27.81
CA LYS A 446 -2.66 18.92 -28.87
C LYS A 446 -3.25 18.47 -30.20
N SER A 447 -4.08 19.32 -30.79
CA SER A 447 -4.85 19.03 -32.01
C SER A 447 -3.99 19.14 -33.27
N ILE A 448 -4.52 18.67 -34.41
CA ILE A 448 -3.84 18.84 -35.70
C ILE A 448 -3.75 20.32 -36.09
N ASP A 449 -4.77 21.13 -35.76
CA ASP A 449 -4.77 22.57 -36.03
C ASP A 449 -3.69 23.30 -35.21
N ASP A 450 -3.52 22.91 -33.94
CA ASP A 450 -2.42 23.41 -33.09
C ASP A 450 -1.05 23.12 -33.76
N LEU A 451 -0.88 21.92 -34.29
CA LEU A 451 0.36 21.50 -34.98
C LEU A 451 0.56 22.23 -36.32
N ILE A 452 -0.51 22.55 -37.05
CA ILE A 452 -0.44 23.38 -38.26
C ILE A 452 0.03 24.79 -37.88
N ALA A 453 -0.55 25.39 -36.84
CA ALA A 453 -0.17 26.71 -36.35
C ALA A 453 1.28 26.78 -35.84
N GLU A 454 1.78 25.70 -35.23
CA GLU A 454 3.18 25.55 -34.81
C GLU A 454 4.15 25.29 -35.98
N GLY A 455 3.66 25.19 -37.22
CA GLY A 455 4.49 24.95 -38.41
C GLY A 455 5.03 23.51 -38.50
N VAL A 456 4.37 22.54 -37.85
CA VAL A 456 4.79 21.14 -37.90
C VAL A 456 4.59 20.58 -39.31
N PRO A 457 5.61 19.91 -39.91
CA PRO A 457 5.51 19.28 -41.21
C PRO A 457 4.36 18.27 -41.27
N GLU A 458 3.64 18.24 -42.39
CA GLU A 458 2.43 17.41 -42.57
C GLU A 458 2.64 15.93 -42.21
N ASN A 459 3.77 15.36 -42.64
CA ASN A 459 4.12 13.96 -42.38
C ASN A 459 4.40 13.65 -40.89
N LEU A 460 4.52 14.65 -40.02
CA LEU A 460 4.75 14.49 -38.58
C LEU A 460 3.52 14.81 -37.74
N ARG A 461 2.46 15.42 -38.30
CA ARG A 461 1.32 15.92 -37.51
C ARG A 461 0.58 14.79 -36.81
N THR A 462 0.32 13.68 -37.49
CA THR A 462 -0.35 12.51 -36.88
C THR A 462 0.49 11.86 -35.77
N HIS A 463 1.82 11.91 -35.88
CA HIS A 463 2.73 11.41 -34.84
C HIS A 463 2.84 12.33 -33.63
N LYS A 464 2.69 13.65 -33.84
CA LYS A 464 2.75 14.68 -32.79
C LYS A 464 1.37 15.09 -32.25
N PHE A 465 0.30 14.45 -32.73
CA PHE A 465 -1.06 14.63 -32.24
C PHE A 465 -1.20 14.00 -30.85
N PHE A 466 -1.77 14.76 -29.92
CA PHE A 466 -2.12 14.28 -28.58
C PHE A 466 -3.64 14.35 -28.46
N PRO A 467 -4.35 13.21 -28.35
CA PRO A 467 -5.81 13.21 -28.38
C PRO A 467 -6.45 13.92 -27.17
N GLY A 468 -5.70 14.15 -26.09
CA GLY A 468 -6.24 14.68 -24.84
C GLY A 468 -7.30 13.77 -24.25
N ASN A 469 -8.25 14.34 -23.51
CA ASN A 469 -9.39 13.66 -22.92
C ASN A 469 -9.03 12.44 -22.05
N ARG A 470 -7.89 12.51 -21.34
CA ARG A 470 -7.39 11.45 -20.45
C ARG A 470 -7.57 11.86 -18.99
N PRO A 471 -8.30 11.07 -18.19
CA PRO A 471 -8.75 11.52 -16.88
C PRO A 471 -7.62 11.50 -15.84
N SER A 472 -7.66 12.45 -14.90
CA SER A 472 -6.76 12.49 -13.76
C SER A 472 -7.43 13.10 -12.52
N ILE A 473 -6.83 12.85 -11.36
CA ILE A 473 -7.04 13.64 -10.13
C ILE A 473 -5.70 14.19 -9.66
N SER A 474 -5.75 15.30 -8.92
CA SER A 474 -4.58 15.89 -8.28
C SER A 474 -4.83 16.07 -6.79
N LEU A 475 -4.01 15.42 -5.97
CA LEU A 475 -3.95 15.56 -4.53
C LEU A 475 -2.74 16.42 -4.19
N LEU A 476 -2.97 17.54 -3.50
CA LEU A 476 -1.92 18.43 -3.02
C LEU A 476 -1.97 18.53 -1.50
N PHE A 477 -0.86 18.17 -0.87
CA PHE A 477 -0.64 18.28 0.57
C PHE A 477 0.31 19.44 0.86
N LYS A 478 0.29 19.97 2.08
CA LYS A 478 1.28 20.98 2.47
C LYS A 478 2.72 20.43 2.47
N LYS A 479 2.95 19.31 3.14
CA LYS A 479 4.27 18.67 3.27
C LYS A 479 4.10 17.18 3.52
N LEU A 480 5.13 16.39 3.26
CA LEU A 480 5.16 14.95 3.57
C LEU A 480 5.90 14.73 4.90
N ASP A 481 5.12 14.57 5.96
CA ASP A 481 5.55 14.26 7.32
C ASP A 481 4.83 13.01 7.86
N ALA A 482 5.10 12.62 9.11
CA ALA A 482 4.48 11.45 9.73
C ALA A 482 2.94 11.50 9.67
N TYR A 483 2.35 12.62 10.06
CA TYR A 483 0.91 12.82 10.09
C TYR A 483 0.28 12.71 8.69
N SER A 484 0.78 13.47 7.71
CA SER A 484 0.29 13.42 6.32
C SER A 484 0.55 12.07 5.65
N THR A 485 1.63 11.35 6.00
CA THR A 485 1.86 9.95 5.58
C THR A 485 0.76 9.04 6.11
N GLY A 486 0.33 9.24 7.36
CA GLY A 486 -0.80 8.54 7.97
C GLY A 486 -2.11 8.85 7.27
N GLN A 487 -2.37 10.12 6.97
CA GLN A 487 -3.55 10.53 6.20
C GLN A 487 -3.57 9.89 4.82
N LEU A 488 -2.43 9.90 4.11
CA LEU A 488 -2.31 9.32 2.77
C LEU A 488 -2.54 7.81 2.77
N LEU A 489 -1.98 7.09 3.75
CA LEU A 489 -2.24 5.66 3.94
C LEU A 489 -3.75 5.40 4.08
N ALA A 490 -4.38 6.02 5.07
CA ALA A 490 -5.78 5.78 5.39
C ALA A 490 -6.70 6.22 4.26
N LEU A 491 -6.36 7.29 3.53
CA LEU A 491 -7.10 7.74 2.35
C LEU A 491 -7.22 6.63 1.31
N TYR A 492 -6.12 5.92 1.02
CA TYR A 492 -6.12 4.86 0.03
C TYR A 492 -6.67 3.53 0.57
N GLU A 493 -6.48 3.20 1.85
CA GLU A 493 -7.19 2.08 2.49
C GLU A 493 -8.71 2.25 2.32
N HIS A 494 -9.22 3.45 2.64
CA HIS A 494 -10.65 3.74 2.59
C HIS A 494 -11.19 3.87 1.18
N ARG A 495 -10.41 4.42 0.25
CA ARG A 495 -10.77 4.45 -1.18
C ARG A 495 -11.03 3.03 -1.69
N THR A 496 -10.13 2.09 -1.37
CA THR A 496 -10.29 0.67 -1.75
C THR A 496 -11.52 0.05 -1.11
N ILE A 497 -11.78 0.33 0.17
CA ILE A 497 -12.98 -0.16 0.89
C ILE A 497 -14.26 0.38 0.26
N VAL A 498 -14.30 1.66 -0.10
CA VAL A 498 -15.45 2.28 -0.77
C VAL A 498 -15.77 1.53 -2.06
N GLN A 499 -14.78 1.29 -2.91
CA GLN A 499 -15.01 0.59 -4.18
C GLN A 499 -15.55 -0.83 -3.98
N GLY A 500 -14.94 -1.60 -3.08
CA GLY A 500 -15.42 -2.93 -2.76
C GLY A 500 -16.86 -2.91 -2.23
N ALA A 501 -17.20 -1.93 -1.41
CA ALA A 501 -18.56 -1.72 -0.92
C ALA A 501 -19.55 -1.39 -2.06
N ILE A 502 -19.16 -0.57 -3.05
CA ILE A 502 -19.98 -0.27 -4.23
C ILE A 502 -20.19 -1.51 -5.08
N TRP A 503 -19.13 -2.24 -5.41
CA TRP A 503 -19.21 -3.47 -6.21
C TRP A 503 -19.89 -4.63 -5.49
N GLY A 504 -20.02 -4.57 -4.16
CA GLY A 504 -20.60 -5.64 -3.34
C GLY A 504 -19.65 -6.82 -3.16
N LEU A 505 -18.36 -6.56 -3.05
CA LEU A 505 -17.30 -7.55 -2.88
C LEU A 505 -16.94 -7.76 -1.42
N ASN A 506 -16.24 -8.85 -1.15
CA ASN A 506 -15.43 -8.95 0.06
C ASN A 506 -14.02 -8.39 -0.21
N SER A 507 -13.74 -7.17 0.28
CA SER A 507 -12.42 -6.56 0.16
C SER A 507 -11.38 -7.12 1.14
N PHE A 508 -11.74 -8.08 1.98
CA PHE A 508 -10.96 -8.45 3.16
C PHE A 508 -10.43 -9.88 3.14
N ASP A 509 -10.98 -10.74 2.27
CA ASP A 509 -10.42 -12.06 1.97
C ASP A 509 -9.39 -12.03 0.83
N GLN A 510 -8.73 -13.18 0.58
CA GLN A 510 -7.78 -13.37 -0.52
C GLN A 510 -7.67 -14.83 -0.99
N TRP A 511 -8.79 -15.53 -1.18
CA TRP A 511 -8.79 -16.97 -1.53
C TRP A 511 -7.97 -17.33 -2.79
N GLY A 512 -7.81 -16.39 -3.72
CA GLY A 512 -7.07 -16.59 -4.96
C GLY A 512 -5.59 -16.95 -4.80
N VAL A 513 -4.99 -16.74 -3.62
CA VAL A 513 -3.56 -17.02 -3.38
C VAL A 513 -3.26 -18.46 -2.97
N GLU A 514 -4.28 -19.26 -2.61
CA GLU A 514 -4.09 -20.57 -1.99
C GLU A 514 -3.66 -21.66 -2.98
N LEU A 515 -4.17 -21.64 -4.22
CA LEU A 515 -3.85 -22.67 -5.23
C LEU A 515 -2.34 -22.73 -5.51
N GLY A 516 -1.69 -21.58 -5.69
CA GLY A 516 -0.25 -21.49 -5.91
C GLY A 516 0.56 -22.09 -4.75
N LYS A 517 0.14 -21.84 -3.50
CA LYS A 517 0.80 -22.40 -2.30
C LYS A 517 0.71 -23.93 -2.25
N VAL A 518 -0.46 -24.49 -2.58
CA VAL A 518 -0.66 -25.96 -2.62
C VAL A 518 0.25 -26.60 -3.66
N LEU A 519 0.26 -26.06 -4.89
CA LEU A 519 1.09 -26.55 -5.98
C LEU A 519 2.59 -26.41 -5.68
N ALA A 520 3.02 -25.28 -5.12
CA ALA A 520 4.41 -25.07 -4.71
C ALA A 520 4.86 -26.07 -3.63
N LYS A 521 3.97 -26.44 -2.70
CA LYS A 521 4.26 -27.47 -1.68
C LYS A 521 4.45 -28.85 -2.31
N GLN A 522 3.70 -29.18 -3.37
CA GLN A 522 3.90 -30.41 -4.15
C GLN A 522 5.26 -30.39 -4.85
N VAL A 523 5.58 -29.31 -5.58
CA VAL A 523 6.88 -29.15 -6.25
C VAL A 523 8.03 -29.22 -5.26
N ARG A 524 7.91 -28.61 -4.07
CA ARG A 524 8.93 -28.68 -3.02
C ARG A 524 9.19 -30.10 -2.54
N ARG A 525 8.14 -30.92 -2.36
CA ARG A 525 8.29 -32.34 -1.99
C ARG A 525 9.02 -33.10 -3.09
N GLN A 526 8.63 -32.90 -4.35
CA GLN A 526 9.30 -33.51 -5.49
C GLN A 526 10.78 -33.12 -5.56
N LEU A 527 11.10 -31.83 -5.45
CA LEU A 527 12.48 -31.34 -5.46
C LEU A 527 13.32 -31.93 -4.33
N ASN A 528 12.72 -32.12 -3.15
CA ASN A 528 13.41 -32.78 -2.04
C ASN A 528 13.66 -34.26 -2.37
N ALA A 529 12.63 -35.03 -2.73
CA ALA A 529 12.75 -36.44 -3.08
C ALA A 529 13.75 -36.68 -4.22
N SER A 530 13.71 -35.87 -5.29
CA SER A 530 14.67 -35.98 -6.39
C SER A 530 16.10 -35.65 -5.97
N ARG A 531 16.32 -34.70 -5.05
CA ARG A 531 17.67 -34.34 -4.58
C ARG A 531 18.25 -35.24 -3.51
N THR A 532 17.42 -35.82 -2.65
CA THR A 532 17.88 -36.62 -1.50
C THR A 532 17.75 -38.13 -1.73
N GLU A 533 16.83 -38.54 -2.60
CA GLU A 533 16.50 -39.95 -2.83
C GLU A 533 16.60 -40.35 -4.32
N ASN A 534 17.03 -39.44 -5.21
CA ASN A 534 17.12 -39.65 -6.66
C ASN A 534 15.80 -40.13 -7.31
N GLN A 535 14.65 -39.75 -6.74
CA GLN A 535 13.35 -40.11 -7.32
C GLN A 535 13.09 -39.34 -8.63
N PRO A 536 12.49 -39.99 -9.66
CA PRO A 536 12.10 -39.33 -10.89
C PRO A 536 10.96 -38.31 -10.67
N ILE A 537 10.77 -37.42 -11.63
CA ILE A 537 9.69 -36.41 -11.58
C ILE A 537 8.36 -37.04 -11.96
N GLU A 538 7.39 -37.02 -11.05
CA GLU A 538 6.07 -37.61 -11.27
C GLU A 538 4.94 -36.70 -10.79
N GLY A 539 3.73 -36.87 -11.33
CA GLY A 539 2.54 -36.14 -10.88
C GLY A 539 2.39 -34.70 -11.41
N PHE A 540 3.10 -34.35 -12.48
CA PHE A 540 3.01 -33.06 -13.17
C PHE A 540 2.68 -33.22 -14.65
N ASN A 541 2.16 -32.15 -15.28
CA ASN A 541 1.96 -32.13 -16.73
C ASN A 541 3.31 -32.13 -17.47
N SER A 542 3.31 -32.49 -18.76
CA SER A 542 4.53 -32.67 -19.54
C SER A 542 5.43 -31.43 -19.61
N ALA A 543 4.84 -30.24 -19.66
CA ALA A 543 5.60 -28.99 -19.68
C ALA A 543 6.35 -28.76 -18.36
N THR A 544 5.66 -28.95 -17.23
CA THR A 544 6.27 -28.84 -15.88
C THR A 544 7.29 -29.94 -15.64
N THR A 545 7.03 -31.17 -16.06
CA THR A 545 7.99 -32.28 -15.95
C THR A 545 9.28 -31.96 -16.69
N SER A 546 9.19 -31.56 -17.97
CA SER A 546 10.36 -31.27 -18.80
C SER A 546 11.25 -30.15 -18.22
N ILE A 547 10.66 -29.06 -17.73
CA ILE A 547 11.44 -27.96 -17.15
C ILE A 547 12.01 -28.32 -15.77
N LEU A 548 11.33 -29.14 -14.96
CA LEU A 548 11.85 -29.61 -13.67
C LEU A 548 13.04 -30.57 -13.85
N GLU A 549 12.95 -31.49 -14.81
CA GLU A 549 14.06 -32.36 -15.19
C GLU A 549 15.27 -31.54 -15.62
N THR A 550 15.05 -30.53 -16.47
CA THR A 550 16.11 -29.62 -16.93
C THR A 550 16.74 -28.86 -15.76
N TYR A 551 15.91 -28.30 -14.87
CA TYR A 551 16.36 -27.57 -13.67
C TYR A 551 17.23 -28.43 -12.75
N LEU A 552 16.87 -29.69 -12.55
CA LEU A 552 17.65 -30.61 -11.71
C LEU A 552 18.94 -31.06 -12.40
N ALA A 553 18.92 -31.31 -13.71
CA ALA A 553 20.09 -31.73 -14.47
C ALA A 553 21.19 -30.65 -14.51
N TYR A 554 20.84 -29.36 -14.59
CA TYR A 554 21.82 -28.27 -14.64
C TYR A 554 22.54 -27.98 -13.32
N LYS A 555 22.08 -28.59 -12.22
CA LYS A 555 22.67 -28.43 -10.89
C LYS A 555 23.39 -29.70 -10.39
N ALA A 556 23.37 -30.77 -11.18
CA ALA A 556 24.00 -32.04 -10.82
C ALA A 556 25.53 -31.95 -10.82
#